data_AF-A0A2L2XBY5-F1
#
_entry.id   AF-A0A2L2XBY5-F1
#
_cell.length_a   1.000
_cell.length_b   1.000
_cell.length_c   1.000
_cell.angle_alpha   90.00
_cell.angle_beta   90.00
_cell.angle_gamma   90.00
#
_symmetry.space_group_name_H-M   'P 1'
#
loop_
_entity.id
_entity.type
_entity.pdbx_description
1 polymer ?
#
loop_
_entity_poly.entity_id
_entity_poly.type
_entity_poly.pdbx_seq_one_letter_code
_entity_poly.pdbx_strand_id
1 'polypeptide(L)'
;MFFYESHTAFFIVIASFAIAIAAQLRVKSAYNKYSKIKASTSMTGSDVARLIVKGTDTSVVLYDGGTMSDHFDPRTKTIALSPDVYNSNT
;
A
#
# COMPACT_ATOMS: atom_id res chain seq x y z
N MET A 1 -32.75 25.99 -15.79
CA MET A 1 -31.92 26.11 -14.58
C MET A 1 -31.21 24.81 -14.20
N PHE A 2 -31.77 23.62 -14.48
CA PHE A 2 -31.13 22.32 -14.18
C PHE A 2 -29.89 21.95 -15.03
N PHE A 3 -29.71 22.55 -16.22
CA PHE A 3 -28.57 22.23 -17.11
C PHE A 3 -27.25 22.88 -16.68
N TYR A 4 -27.26 24.08 -16.10
CA TYR A 4 -26.03 24.77 -15.62
C TYR A 4 -25.42 24.06 -14.39
N GLU A 5 -26.27 23.56 -13.50
CA GLU A 5 -25.89 22.69 -12.38
C GLU A 5 -25.25 21.39 -12.89
N SER A 6 -25.79 20.80 -13.97
CA SER A 6 -25.25 19.57 -14.58
C SER A 6 -23.86 19.76 -15.20
N HIS A 7 -23.59 20.88 -15.88
CA HIS A 7 -22.27 21.13 -16.48
C HIS A 7 -21.21 21.38 -15.41
N THR A 8 -21.54 22.16 -14.38
CA THR A 8 -20.63 22.44 -13.27
C THR A 8 -20.31 21.15 -12.49
N ALA A 9 -21.32 20.33 -12.19
CA ALA A 9 -21.12 19.03 -11.55
C ALA A 9 -20.24 18.09 -12.41
N PHE A 10 -20.44 18.09 -13.74
CA PHE A 10 -19.63 17.29 -14.66
C PHE A 10 -18.15 17.68 -14.64
N PHE A 11 -17.83 18.97 -14.65
CA PHE A 11 -16.44 19.43 -14.53
C PHE A 11 -15.82 19.09 -13.18
N ILE A 12 -16.58 19.19 -12.09
CA ILE A 12 -16.12 18.79 -10.76
C ILE A 12 -15.80 17.29 -10.73
N VAL A 13 -16.68 16.44 -11.28
CA VAL A 13 -16.45 14.99 -11.34
C VAL A 13 -15.21 14.66 -12.16
N ILE A 14 -15.02 15.29 -13.32
CA ILE A 14 -13.81 15.11 -14.13
C ILE A 14 -12.56 15.53 -13.36
N ALA A 15 -12.60 16.70 -12.70
CA ALA A 15 -11.47 17.19 -11.93
C ALA A 15 -11.12 16.25 -10.76
N SER A 16 -12.13 15.78 -10.01
CA SER A 16 -11.94 14.82 -8.93
C SER A 16 -11.36 13.49 -9.44
N PHE A 17 -11.84 13.00 -10.59
CA PHE A 17 -11.32 11.77 -11.19
C PHE A 17 -9.88 11.94 -11.68
N ALA A 18 -9.55 13.08 -12.29
CA ALA A 18 -8.18 13.40 -12.71
C ALA A 18 -7.21 13.43 -11.51
N ILE A 19 -7.65 14.00 -10.38
CA ILE A 19 -6.85 14.00 -9.14
C ILE A 19 -6.65 12.57 -8.63
N ALA A 20 -7.70 11.74 -8.61
CA ALA A 20 -7.61 10.34 -8.18
C ALA A 20 -6.64 9.54 -9.05
N ILE A 21 -6.70 9.71 -10.38
CA ILE A 21 -5.74 9.09 -11.31
C ILE A 21 -4.32 9.57 -11.01
N ALA A 22 -4.11 10.89 -10.89
CA ALA A 22 -2.79 11.45 -10.62
C ALA A 22 -2.20 10.93 -9.30
N ALA A 23 -3.02 10.79 -8.25
CA ALA A 23 -2.62 10.20 -6.98
C ALA A 23 -2.23 8.73 -7.15
N GLN A 24 -3.07 7.95 -7.84
CA GLN A 24 -2.81 6.52 -8.07
C GLN A 24 -1.53 6.28 -8.88
N LEU A 25 -1.28 7.11 -9.91
CA LEU A 25 -0.06 7.07 -10.71
C LEU A 25 1.17 7.40 -9.86
N ARG A 26 1.09 8.41 -8.98
CA ARG A 26 2.18 8.76 -8.06
C ARG A 26 2.50 7.62 -7.09
N VAL A 27 1.50 7.00 -6.48
CA VAL A 27 1.69 5.87 -5.56
C VAL A 27 2.37 4.70 -6.28
N LYS A 28 1.85 4.32 -7.46
CA LYS A 28 2.45 3.25 -8.27
C LYS A 28 3.89 3.58 -8.69
N SER A 29 4.16 4.82 -9.10
CA SER A 29 5.50 5.24 -9.50
C SER A 29 6.48 5.23 -8.33
N ALA A 30 6.05 5.68 -7.15
CA ALA A 30 6.87 5.65 -5.95
C ALA A 30 7.18 4.21 -5.54
N TYR A 31 6.15 3.36 -5.44
CA TYR A 31 6.31 1.95 -5.14
C TYR A 31 7.31 1.27 -6.10
N ASN A 32 7.13 1.43 -7.42
CA ASN A 32 8.03 0.86 -8.43
C ASN A 32 9.48 1.36 -8.36
N LYS A 33 9.68 2.58 -7.86
CA LYS A 33 11.02 3.15 -7.68
C LYS A 33 11.69 2.56 -6.45
N TYR A 34 10.96 2.55 -5.33
CA TYR A 34 11.51 2.15 -4.03
C TYR A 34 11.63 0.64 -3.90
N SER A 35 10.74 -0.15 -4.49
CA SER A 35 10.77 -1.62 -4.46
C SER A 35 11.99 -2.26 -5.14
N LYS A 36 12.86 -1.44 -5.75
CA LYS A 36 14.10 -1.86 -6.42
C LYS A 36 15.34 -1.44 -5.64
N ILE A 37 15.18 -0.73 -4.53
CA ILE A 37 16.28 -0.15 -3.78
C ILE A 37 16.56 -1.05 -2.59
N LYS A 38 17.66 -1.80 -2.67
CA LYS A 38 18.08 -2.71 -1.61
C LYS A 38 18.16 -2.01 -0.24
N ALA A 39 17.53 -2.60 0.77
CA ALA A 39 17.63 -2.19 2.16
C ALA A 39 19.09 -2.30 2.64
N SER A 40 19.59 -1.25 3.29
CA SER A 40 20.95 -1.19 3.82
C SER A 40 21.21 -2.26 4.91
N THR A 41 20.15 -2.70 5.59
CA THR A 41 20.20 -3.72 6.64
C THR A 41 20.28 -5.14 6.10
N SER A 42 20.07 -5.36 4.80
CA SER A 42 19.91 -6.69 4.17
C SER A 42 18.80 -7.57 4.78
N MET A 43 17.95 -7.01 5.63
CA MET A 43 16.79 -7.68 6.22
C MET A 43 15.65 -7.78 5.21
N THR A 44 14.88 -8.87 5.27
CA THR A 44 13.65 -8.98 4.48
C THR A 44 12.51 -8.20 5.14
N GLY A 45 11.44 -7.92 4.39
CA GLY A 45 10.24 -7.29 4.94
C GLY A 45 9.67 -8.07 6.14
N SER A 46 9.74 -9.41 6.10
CA SER A 46 9.32 -10.23 7.23
C SER A 46 10.24 -10.13 8.45
N ASP A 47 11.54 -9.93 8.27
CA ASP A 47 12.49 -9.70 9.37
C ASP A 47 12.23 -8.36 10.06
N VAL A 48 12.02 -7.31 9.26
CA VAL A 48 11.69 -5.98 9.77
C VAL A 48 10.36 -6.00 10.51
N ALA A 49 9.34 -6.66 9.96
CA ALA A 49 8.05 -6.79 10.62
C ALA A 49 8.16 -7.54 11.95
N ARG A 50 8.93 -8.65 12.00
CA ARG A 50 9.21 -9.39 13.25
C ARG A 50 9.94 -8.54 14.28
N LEU A 51 10.82 -7.64 13.84
CA LEU A 51 11.51 -6.71 14.72
C LEU A 51 10.56 -5.65 15.31
N ILE A 52 9.65 -5.11 14.48
CA ILE A 52 8.66 -4.10 14.89
C ILE A 52 7.71 -4.64 15.97
N VAL A 53 7.26 -5.89 15.82
CA VAL A 53 6.29 -6.50 16.75
C VAL A 53 6.94 -7.18 17.96
N LYS A 54 8.27 -7.14 18.06
CA LYS A 54 9.01 -7.78 19.12
C LYS A 54 8.53 -7.27 20.48
N GLY A 55 8.08 -8.19 21.34
CA GLY A 55 7.53 -7.86 22.67
C GLY A 55 6.02 -7.57 22.68
N THR A 56 5.32 -7.83 21.58
CA THR A 56 3.86 -7.82 21.49
C THR A 56 3.34 -9.22 21.16
N ASP A 57 2.04 -9.46 21.35
CA ASP A 57 1.40 -10.73 20.93
C ASP A 57 1.09 -10.76 19.42
N THR A 58 1.71 -9.88 18.63
CA THR A 58 1.42 -9.75 17.21
C THR A 58 2.25 -10.72 16.39
N SER A 59 1.60 -11.51 15.54
CA SER A 59 2.26 -12.45 14.64
C SER A 59 2.48 -11.85 13.26
N VAL A 60 3.50 -12.32 12.53
CA VAL A 60 3.78 -11.92 11.14
C VAL A 60 3.58 -13.14 10.24
N VAL A 61 2.75 -12.99 9.20
CA VAL A 61 2.43 -14.07 8.26
C VAL A 61 2.59 -13.63 6.81
N LEU A 62 2.79 -14.60 5.93
CA LEU A 62 2.70 -14.41 4.49
C LEU A 62 1.22 -14.33 4.10
N TYR A 63 0.85 -13.31 3.34
CA TYR A 63 -0.45 -13.17 2.73
C TYR A 63 -0.39 -13.57 1.27
N ASP A 64 -1.31 -14.43 0.83
CA ASP A 64 -1.41 -14.88 -0.57
C ASP A 64 -2.25 -13.93 -1.44
N GLY A 65 -2.54 -12.72 -0.94
CA GLY A 65 -3.06 -11.65 -1.77
C GLY A 65 -1.99 -11.09 -2.70
N GLY A 66 -2.40 -10.51 -3.82
CA GLY A 66 -1.49 -9.93 -4.81
C GLY A 66 -0.58 -8.83 -4.26
N THR A 67 0.14 -8.14 -5.15
CA THR A 67 1.10 -7.09 -4.77
C THR A 67 0.44 -5.94 -3.98
N MET A 68 1.16 -5.35 -3.02
CA MET A 68 0.69 -4.21 -2.21
C MET A 68 -0.60 -4.49 -1.42
N SER A 69 -0.75 -5.72 -0.93
CA SER A 69 -1.93 -6.15 -0.16
C SER A 69 -1.62 -6.42 1.32
N ASP A 70 -0.51 -5.87 1.80
CA ASP A 70 -0.11 -5.93 3.19
C ASP A 70 -1.13 -5.22 4.10
N HIS A 71 -1.43 -5.85 5.23
CA HIS A 71 -2.39 -5.30 6.19
C HIS A 71 -2.19 -5.87 7.59
N PHE A 72 -2.71 -5.16 8.58
CA PHE A 72 -2.80 -5.61 9.96
C PHE A 72 -4.24 -5.98 10.29
N ASP A 73 -4.44 -7.17 10.85
CA ASP A 73 -5.71 -7.60 11.43
C ASP A 73 -5.66 -7.45 12.97
N PRO A 74 -6.39 -6.48 13.55
CA PRO A 74 -6.41 -6.26 14.99
C PRO A 74 -7.14 -7.37 15.77
N ARG A 75 -8.01 -8.14 15.12
CA ARG A 75 -8.79 -9.22 15.78
C ARG A 75 -7.90 -10.42 16.09
N THR A 76 -7.01 -10.73 15.15
CA THR A 76 -6.06 -11.84 15.25
C THR A 76 -4.65 -11.37 15.64
N LYS A 77 -4.45 -10.06 15.84
CA LYS A 77 -3.14 -9.41 16.04
C LYS A 77 -2.12 -9.96 15.03
N THR A 78 -2.43 -9.88 13.75
CA THR A 78 -1.58 -10.44 12.70
C THR A 78 -1.21 -9.39 11.67
N ILE A 79 0.08 -9.25 11.38
CA ILE A 79 0.60 -8.51 10.23
C ILE A 79 0.76 -9.50 9.08
N ALA A 80 -0.05 -9.32 8.04
CA ALA A 80 0.00 -10.12 6.83
C ALA A 80 0.77 -9.33 5.77
N LEU A 81 1.91 -9.85 5.29
CA LEU A 81 2.71 -9.19 4.26
C LEU A 81 2.49 -9.87 2.92
N SER A 82 2.36 -9.09 1.85
CA SER A 82 2.25 -9.63 0.49
C SER A 82 3.56 -10.31 0.03
N PRO A 83 3.51 -11.20 -0.97
CA PRO A 83 4.66 -12.04 -1.35
C PRO A 83 5.87 -11.23 -1.83
N ASP A 84 5.62 -10.09 -2.48
CA ASP A 84 6.60 -9.11 -2.96
C ASP A 84 7.36 -8.40 -1.84
N VAL A 85 6.83 -8.38 -0.62
CA VAL A 85 7.46 -7.74 0.55
C VAL A 85 8.04 -8.79 1.50
N TYR A 86 7.32 -9.90 1.73
CA TYR A 86 7.64 -10.87 2.78
C TYR A 86 9.08 -11.41 2.70
N ASN A 87 9.53 -11.81 1.50
CA ASN A 87 10.88 -12.32 1.23
C ASN A 87 11.78 -11.32 0.50
N SER A 88 11.34 -10.08 0.32
CA SER A 88 12.12 -9.05 -0.37
C SER A 88 12.94 -8.23 0.62
N ASN A 89 14.14 -7.83 0.19
CA ASN A 89 15.03 -6.91 0.90
C ASN A 89 15.32 -5.66 0.07
N THR A 90 14.43 -5.31 -0.85
CA THR A 90 14.50 -4.14 -1.73
C THR A 90 13.33 -3.20 -1.55
#